data_AF-A0A2V0MZP0-F1
#
_entry.id   AF-A0A2V0MZP0-F1
#
_cell.length_a   1.000
_cell.length_b   1.000
_cell.length_c   1.000
_cell.angle_alpha   90.00
_cell.angle_beta   90.00
_cell.angle_gamma   90.00
#
_symmetry.space_group_name_H-M   'P 1'
#
loop_
_entity.id
_entity.type
_entity.pdbx_description
1 polymer ?
#
loop_
_entity_poly.entity_id
_entity_poly.type
_entity_poly.pdbx_seq_one_letter_code
_entity_poly.pdbx_strand_id
1 'polypeptide(L)'
;MLVGLAPWIVYWVLVGNVPFAVSAVVALAVAIAAWLLGRARRLPGGTLQSGAAATFVVLAALSFTMSQSFHERWLLPLSSAALFAVALTGVLIGRPFVAESVGADQSADAVKSEAFGRVTTLLTWMWVAVFAAMTVSSSIPSLVFTDATILDSTRPLPFVGYWVVPLTLFALAALASHILFTTMTSASDSVARKTTFVAYDEATIDELYYLAHEHVKREVGAGKEAYDIKVGGLGTPLVGDDSRKSWPATYKVRERTRS
;
A
#
# COMPACT_ATOMS: atom_id res chain seq x y z
N MET A 1 1.84 6.27 -1.46
CA MET A 1 0.63 5.96 -2.24
C MET A 1 -0.12 7.21 -2.75
N LEU A 2 -0.53 8.14 -1.87
CA LEU A 2 -1.35 9.32 -2.24
C LEU A 2 -0.71 10.21 -3.32
N VAL A 3 0.60 10.43 -3.28
CA VAL A 3 1.32 11.27 -4.26
C VAL A 3 1.24 10.69 -5.68
N GLY A 4 1.27 9.37 -5.82
CA GLY A 4 1.16 8.72 -7.12
C GLY A 4 -0.27 8.78 -7.66
N LEU A 5 -1.29 8.67 -6.82
CA LEU A 5 -2.70 8.75 -7.24
C LEU A 5 -3.21 10.18 -7.46
N ALA A 6 -2.49 11.20 -6.98
CA ALA A 6 -2.92 12.60 -7.04
C ALA A 6 -3.34 13.09 -8.44
N PRO A 7 -2.60 12.79 -9.54
CA PRO A 7 -3.01 13.19 -10.89
C PRO A 7 -4.38 12.63 -11.30
N TRP A 8 -4.68 11.38 -10.94
CA TRP A 8 -5.97 10.75 -11.23
C TRP A 8 -7.10 11.35 -10.41
N ILE A 9 -6.88 11.60 -9.13
CA ILE A 9 -7.88 12.24 -8.26
C ILE A 9 -8.22 13.63 -8.80
N VAL A 10 -7.20 14.44 -9.13
CA VAL A 10 -7.39 15.76 -9.72
C VAL A 10 -8.14 15.67 -11.04
N TYR A 11 -7.76 14.73 -11.91
CA TYR A 11 -8.45 14.52 -13.17
C TYR A 11 -9.93 14.17 -13.00
N TRP A 12 -10.26 13.20 -12.13
CA TRP A 12 -11.64 12.78 -11.90
C TRP A 12 -12.51 13.91 -11.33
N VAL A 13 -11.94 14.77 -10.47
CA VAL A 13 -12.65 15.95 -9.97
C VAL A 13 -12.91 16.96 -11.09
N LEU A 14 -11.95 17.19 -11.99
CA LEU A 14 -12.06 18.23 -13.01
C LEU A 14 -12.82 17.80 -14.27
N VAL A 15 -12.71 16.54 -14.70
CA VAL A 15 -13.23 16.08 -16.00
C VAL A 15 -14.75 16.20 -16.13
N GLY A 16 -15.48 16.16 -15.01
CA GLY A 16 -16.93 16.38 -14.98
C GLY A 16 -17.37 17.85 -14.84
N ASN A 17 -16.44 18.78 -14.58
CA ASN A 17 -16.74 20.16 -14.19
C ASN A 17 -16.06 21.22 -15.07
N VAL A 18 -15.01 20.85 -15.79
CA VAL A 18 -14.10 21.74 -16.52
C VAL A 18 -13.81 21.12 -17.90
N PRO A 19 -13.50 21.91 -18.95
CA PRO A 19 -13.18 21.37 -20.26
C PRO A 19 -12.12 20.25 -20.24
N PHE A 20 -12.37 19.18 -20.99
CA PHE A 20 -11.57 17.95 -21.00
C PHE A 20 -10.06 18.18 -21.19
N ALA A 21 -9.69 19.08 -22.09
CA ALA A 21 -8.29 19.43 -22.33
C ALA A 21 -7.63 20.08 -21.11
N VAL A 22 -8.33 21.00 -20.43
CA VAL A 22 -7.84 21.65 -19.21
C VAL A 22 -7.67 20.63 -18.10
N SER A 23 -8.65 19.76 -17.90
CA SER A 23 -8.61 18.67 -16.92
C SER A 23 -7.41 17.75 -17.14
N ALA A 24 -7.14 17.34 -18.38
CA ALA A 24 -6.01 16.49 -18.73
C ALA A 24 -4.65 17.20 -18.55
N VAL A 25 -4.56 18.47 -18.94
CA VAL A 25 -3.32 19.27 -18.80
C VAL A 25 -2.99 19.55 -17.33
N VAL A 26 -3.99 19.87 -16.50
CA VAL A 26 -3.79 20.07 -15.07
C VAL A 26 -3.32 18.77 -14.41
N ALA A 27 -3.96 17.64 -14.73
CA ALA A 27 -3.53 16.34 -14.23
C ALA A 27 -2.10 15.98 -14.68
N LEU A 28 -1.74 16.29 -15.93
CA LEU A 28 -0.38 16.14 -16.44
C LEU A 28 0.63 17.00 -15.67
N ALA A 29 0.30 18.26 -15.40
CA ALA A 29 1.15 19.15 -14.61
C ALA A 29 1.40 18.60 -13.19
N VAL A 30 0.34 18.08 -12.54
CA VAL A 30 0.45 17.42 -11.23
C VAL A 30 1.32 16.16 -11.32
N ALA A 31 1.19 15.36 -12.38
CA ALA A 31 2.01 14.17 -12.58
C ALA A 31 3.50 14.51 -12.76
N ILE A 32 3.81 15.54 -13.55
CA ILE A 32 5.18 16.03 -13.76
C ILE A 32 5.75 16.56 -12.45
N ALA A 33 4.99 17.36 -11.70
CA ALA A 33 5.42 17.87 -10.40
C ALA A 33 5.72 16.73 -9.41
N ALA A 34 4.83 15.74 -9.30
CA ALA A 34 5.02 14.58 -8.45
C ALA A 34 6.27 13.77 -8.84
N TRP A 35 6.50 13.58 -10.15
CA TRP A 35 7.68 12.89 -10.67
C TRP A 35 8.99 13.64 -10.38
N LEU A 36 9.00 14.96 -10.57
CA LEU A 36 10.16 15.82 -10.27
C LEU A 36 10.49 15.82 -8.77
N LEU A 37 9.47 15.93 -7.91
CA LEU A 37 9.66 15.86 -6.45
C LEU A 37 10.20 14.48 -6.02
N GLY A 38 9.68 13.39 -6.59
CA GLY A 38 10.15 12.04 -6.33
C GLY A 38 11.62 11.85 -6.71
N ARG A 39 12.03 12.41 -7.87
CA ARG A 39 13.42 12.37 -8.34
C ARG A 39 14.35 13.19 -7.46
N ALA A 40 13.95 14.39 -7.06
CA ALA A 40 14.73 15.27 -6.18
C ALA A 40 15.01 14.64 -4.80
N ARG A 41 14.04 13.90 -4.26
CA ARG A 41 14.14 13.27 -2.94
C ARG A 41 14.67 11.82 -2.97
N ARG A 42 15.07 11.30 -4.13
CA ARG A 42 15.54 9.90 -4.33
C ARG A 42 14.62 8.84 -3.71
N LEU A 43 13.29 9.04 -3.72
CA LEU A 43 12.38 8.04 -3.17
C LEU A 43 12.36 6.79 -4.06
N PRO A 44 12.47 5.59 -3.48
CA PRO A 44 12.21 4.34 -4.19
C PRO A 44 10.70 4.21 -4.44
N GLY A 45 10.20 4.62 -5.61
CA GLY A 45 8.75 4.51 -5.88
C GLY A 45 8.24 5.15 -7.18
N GLY A 46 8.99 4.98 -8.29
CA GLY A 46 8.75 5.74 -9.53
C GLY A 46 7.70 5.16 -10.49
N THR A 47 7.24 3.93 -10.28
CA THR A 47 6.41 3.21 -11.28
C THR A 47 5.06 3.89 -11.53
N LEU A 48 4.34 4.23 -10.46
CA LEU A 48 3.04 4.91 -10.54
C LEU A 48 3.18 6.35 -11.05
N GLN A 49 4.28 7.03 -10.73
CA GLN A 49 4.54 8.41 -11.16
C GLN A 49 4.86 8.48 -12.66
N SER A 50 5.73 7.59 -13.16
CA SER A 50 6.01 7.50 -14.61
C SER A 50 4.77 7.05 -15.38
N GLY A 51 4.01 6.10 -14.82
CA GLY A 51 2.73 5.66 -15.40
C GLY A 51 1.70 6.79 -15.47
N ALA A 52 1.63 7.64 -14.44
CA ALA A 52 0.77 8.83 -14.43
C ALA A 52 1.16 9.80 -15.54
N ALA A 53 2.44 10.16 -15.63
CA ALA A 53 2.92 11.09 -16.64
C ALA A 53 2.63 10.57 -18.05
N ALA A 54 2.94 9.30 -18.34
CA ALA A 54 2.65 8.68 -19.63
C ALA A 54 1.14 8.69 -19.94
N THR A 55 0.30 8.32 -18.96
CA THR A 55 -1.16 8.31 -19.10
C THR A 55 -1.69 9.70 -19.45
N PHE A 56 -1.30 10.72 -18.69
CA PHE A 56 -1.84 12.06 -18.88
C PHE A 56 -1.27 12.79 -20.09
N VAL A 57 -0.09 12.40 -20.59
CA VAL A 57 0.38 12.82 -21.93
C VAL A 57 -0.57 12.28 -23.00
N VAL A 58 -0.92 10.99 -22.95
CA VAL A 58 -1.83 10.37 -23.92
C VAL A 58 -3.22 10.98 -23.84
N LEU A 59 -3.79 11.12 -22.63
CA LEU A 59 -5.11 11.73 -22.45
C LEU A 59 -5.12 13.20 -22.90
N ALA A 60 -4.06 13.97 -22.64
CA ALA A 60 -3.95 15.34 -23.13
C ALA A 60 -3.92 15.37 -24.67
N ALA A 61 -3.13 14.51 -25.32
CA ALA A 61 -3.10 14.42 -26.78
C ALA A 61 -4.49 14.08 -27.34
N LEU A 62 -5.17 13.06 -26.79
CA LEU A 62 -6.54 12.69 -27.19
C LEU A 62 -7.54 13.84 -27.00
N SER A 63 -7.40 14.62 -25.93
CA SER A 63 -8.25 15.80 -25.68
C SER A 63 -8.11 16.88 -26.76
N PHE A 64 -6.97 16.96 -27.46
CA PHE A 64 -6.77 17.92 -28.55
C PHE A 64 -7.08 17.35 -29.95
N THR A 65 -6.94 16.03 -30.14
CA THR A 65 -7.08 15.41 -31.47
C THR A 65 -8.44 14.79 -31.74
N MET A 66 -9.16 14.37 -30.70
CA MET A 66 -10.44 13.66 -30.84
C MET A 66 -11.65 14.60 -30.72
N SER A 67 -12.82 14.12 -31.14
CA SER A 67 -14.07 14.88 -31.08
C SER A 67 -14.64 14.96 -29.67
N GLN A 68 -15.50 15.95 -29.41
CA GLN A 68 -16.19 16.12 -28.13
C GLN A 68 -17.01 14.87 -27.74
N SER A 69 -17.70 14.24 -28.69
CA SER A 69 -18.46 13.01 -28.43
C SER A 69 -17.54 11.85 -28.02
N PHE A 70 -16.30 11.81 -28.52
CA PHE A 70 -15.31 10.86 -28.05
C PHE A 70 -14.87 11.18 -26.61
N HIS A 71 -14.61 12.45 -26.31
CA HIS A 71 -14.21 12.90 -24.98
C HIS A 71 -15.24 12.52 -23.91
N GLU A 72 -16.49 12.88 -24.16
CA GLU A 72 -17.62 12.61 -23.28
C GLU A 72 -17.85 11.13 -23.02
N ARG A 73 -17.45 10.25 -23.97
CA ARG A 73 -17.69 8.82 -23.90
C ARG A 73 -16.51 8.02 -23.36
N TRP A 74 -15.28 8.42 -23.65
CA TRP A 74 -14.10 7.56 -23.49
C TRP A 74 -13.03 8.09 -22.54
N LEU A 75 -12.96 9.39 -22.29
CA LEU A 75 -11.84 9.95 -21.52
C LEU A 75 -11.82 9.50 -20.05
N LEU A 76 -12.98 9.28 -19.43
CA LEU A 76 -13.05 8.74 -18.08
C LEU A 76 -12.73 7.23 -18.04
N PRO A 77 -13.35 6.36 -18.88
CA PRO A 77 -12.97 4.95 -18.98
C PRO A 77 -11.49 4.73 -19.29
N LEU A 78 -10.91 5.51 -20.21
CA LEU A 78 -9.50 5.41 -20.56
C LEU A 78 -8.58 5.76 -19.38
N SER A 79 -8.97 6.72 -18.54
CA SER A 79 -8.20 7.05 -17.33
C SER A 79 -8.19 5.90 -16.31
N SER A 80 -9.33 5.23 -16.13
CA SER A 80 -9.46 4.05 -15.26
C SER A 80 -8.68 2.86 -15.83
N ALA A 81 -8.80 2.63 -17.14
CA ALA A 81 -8.08 1.57 -17.85
C ALA A 81 -6.57 1.76 -17.77
N ALA A 82 -6.09 2.99 -17.92
CA ALA A 82 -4.69 3.32 -17.79
C ALA A 82 -4.19 3.11 -16.35
N LEU A 83 -4.97 3.52 -15.33
CA LEU A 83 -4.63 3.27 -13.93
C LEU A 83 -4.53 1.76 -13.63
N PHE A 84 -5.50 0.98 -14.12
CA PHE A 84 -5.47 -0.48 -14.05
C PHE A 84 -4.23 -1.06 -14.73
N ALA A 85 -3.92 -0.63 -15.96
CA ALA A 85 -2.77 -1.10 -16.71
C ALA A 85 -1.44 -0.77 -16.01
N VAL A 86 -1.29 0.43 -15.45
CA VAL A 86 -0.10 0.81 -14.67
C VAL A 86 0.03 -0.08 -13.43
N ALA A 87 -1.06 -0.29 -12.69
CA ALA A 87 -1.05 -1.14 -11.51
C ALA A 87 -0.68 -2.59 -11.85
N LEU A 88 -1.31 -3.17 -12.88
CA LEU A 88 -1.06 -4.54 -13.32
C LEU A 88 0.38 -4.71 -13.83
N THR A 89 0.88 -3.76 -14.63
CA THR A 89 2.26 -3.77 -15.13
C THR A 89 3.26 -3.70 -13.98
N GLY A 90 2.97 -2.90 -12.94
CA GLY A 90 3.77 -2.88 -11.71
C GLY A 90 3.86 -4.26 -11.04
N VAL A 91 2.74 -4.99 -10.96
CA VAL A 91 2.73 -6.37 -10.45
C VAL A 91 3.57 -7.30 -11.33
N LEU A 92 3.38 -7.25 -12.65
CA LEU A 92 4.06 -8.13 -13.60
C LEU A 92 5.59 -7.93 -13.63
N ILE A 93 6.06 -6.70 -13.40
CA ILE A 93 7.51 -6.37 -13.32
C ILE A 93 8.07 -6.65 -11.91
N GLY A 94 7.24 -7.12 -10.96
CA GLY A 94 7.65 -7.39 -9.58
C GLY A 94 7.85 -6.14 -8.73
N ARG A 95 7.28 -5.00 -9.15
CA ARG A 95 7.35 -3.70 -8.48
C ARG A 95 5.94 -3.16 -8.17
N PRO A 96 5.18 -3.83 -7.28
CA PRO A 96 3.83 -3.38 -6.97
C PRO A 96 3.85 -2.05 -6.21
N PHE A 97 3.00 -1.11 -6.63
CA PHE A 97 3.00 0.27 -6.11
C PHE A 97 2.69 0.36 -4.60
N VAL A 98 1.97 -0.64 -4.06
CA VAL A 98 1.68 -0.75 -2.62
C VAL A 98 2.96 -1.07 -1.86
N ALA A 99 3.76 -2.05 -2.31
CA ALA A 99 5.02 -2.39 -1.64
C ALA A 99 6.01 -1.22 -1.68
N GLU A 100 6.08 -0.50 -2.80
CA GLU A 100 6.89 0.74 -2.92
C GLU A 100 6.42 1.83 -1.94
N SER A 101 5.11 1.90 -1.65
CA SER A 101 4.56 2.90 -0.73
C SER A 101 4.81 2.57 0.75
N VAL A 102 4.76 1.29 1.13
CA VAL A 102 4.89 0.89 2.55
C VAL A 102 6.36 0.76 2.97
N GLY A 103 7.25 0.37 2.06
CA GLY A 103 8.69 0.31 2.32
C GLY A 103 9.32 1.67 2.64
N ALA A 104 8.64 2.78 2.33
CA ALA A 104 9.09 4.14 2.63
C ALA A 104 8.78 4.59 4.07
N ASP A 105 7.80 3.97 4.74
CA ASP A 105 7.28 4.40 6.06
C ASP A 105 7.63 3.44 7.21
N GLN A 106 8.10 2.21 6.94
CA GLN A 106 8.36 1.21 7.99
C GLN A 106 9.85 0.88 8.16
N SER A 107 10.23 0.55 9.41
CA SER A 107 11.59 0.11 9.75
C SER A 107 11.95 -1.19 9.03
N ALA A 108 13.23 -1.35 8.67
CA ALA A 108 13.75 -2.46 7.88
C ALA A 108 13.46 -3.87 8.47
N ASP A 109 13.18 -3.96 9.77
CA ASP A 109 12.85 -5.22 10.45
C ASP A 109 11.36 -5.60 10.34
N ALA A 110 10.44 -4.63 10.25
CA ALA A 110 9.00 -4.91 10.05
C ALA A 110 8.71 -5.43 8.62
N VAL A 111 9.45 -4.89 7.64
CA VAL A 111 9.36 -5.25 6.22
C VAL A 111 9.80 -6.70 5.94
N LYS A 112 10.60 -7.30 6.82
CA LYS A 112 11.12 -8.68 6.66
C LYS A 112 10.19 -9.77 7.18
N SER A 113 9.05 -9.43 7.78
CA SER A 113 8.11 -10.46 8.24
C SER A 113 7.34 -11.08 7.07
N GLU A 114 7.21 -12.42 7.05
CA GLU A 114 6.41 -13.13 6.03
C GLU A 114 4.94 -12.67 6.02
N ALA A 115 4.42 -12.26 7.18
CA ALA A 115 3.08 -11.70 7.33
C ALA A 115 2.92 -10.39 6.53
N PHE A 116 3.93 -9.51 6.55
CA PHE A 116 3.94 -8.27 5.79
C PHE A 116 3.97 -8.51 4.27
N GLY A 117 4.77 -9.48 3.82
CA GLY A 117 4.81 -9.88 2.40
C GLY A 117 3.47 -10.40 1.88
N ARG A 118 2.79 -11.24 2.67
CA ARG A 118 1.46 -11.77 2.32
C ARG A 118 0.43 -10.66 2.20
N VAL A 119 0.47 -9.70 3.12
CA VAL A 119 -0.47 -8.59 3.15
C VAL A 119 -0.27 -7.66 1.99
N THR A 120 0.96 -7.22 1.76
CA THR A 120 1.27 -6.30 0.68
C THR A 120 0.87 -6.90 -0.67
N THR A 121 1.01 -8.22 -0.82
CA THR A 121 0.51 -8.98 -1.97
C THR A 121 -1.02 -8.94 -2.06
N LEU A 122 -1.74 -9.29 -0.98
CA LEU A 122 -3.21 -9.23 -0.94
C LEU A 122 -3.74 -7.83 -1.27
N LEU A 123 -3.14 -6.81 -0.65
CA LEU A 123 -3.51 -5.42 -0.82
C LEU A 123 -3.26 -4.96 -2.27
N THR A 124 -2.15 -5.38 -2.86
CA THR A 124 -1.85 -5.10 -4.27
C THR A 124 -2.91 -5.71 -5.19
N TRP A 125 -3.23 -7.00 -5.02
CA TRP A 125 -4.24 -7.67 -5.83
C TRP A 125 -5.64 -7.11 -5.63
N MET A 126 -5.99 -6.69 -4.41
CA MET A 126 -7.23 -5.97 -4.13
C MET A 126 -7.32 -4.69 -4.95
N TRP A 127 -6.27 -3.86 -4.97
CA TRP A 127 -6.25 -2.64 -5.77
C TRP A 127 -6.31 -2.91 -7.27
N VAL A 128 -5.62 -3.93 -7.77
CA VAL A 128 -5.72 -4.36 -9.18
C VAL A 128 -7.16 -4.75 -9.53
N ALA A 129 -7.82 -5.53 -8.67
CA ALA A 129 -9.22 -5.93 -8.87
C ALA A 129 -10.18 -4.73 -8.84
N VAL A 130 -9.96 -3.78 -7.93
CA VAL A 130 -10.75 -2.54 -7.85
C VAL A 130 -10.59 -1.71 -9.11
N PHE A 131 -9.37 -1.48 -9.59
CA PHE A 131 -9.14 -0.73 -10.83
C PHE A 131 -9.72 -1.44 -12.06
N ALA A 132 -9.68 -2.78 -12.10
CA ALA A 132 -10.36 -3.56 -13.13
C ALA A 132 -11.87 -3.33 -13.10
N ALA A 133 -12.50 -3.43 -11.91
CA ALA A 133 -13.93 -3.21 -11.74
C ALA A 133 -14.36 -1.78 -12.10
N MET A 134 -13.57 -0.77 -11.71
CA MET A 134 -13.77 0.62 -12.13
C MET A 134 -13.74 0.76 -13.66
N THR A 135 -12.78 0.11 -14.32
CA THR A 135 -12.63 0.14 -15.78
C THR A 135 -13.82 -0.52 -16.47
N VAL A 136 -14.23 -1.71 -16.02
CA VAL A 136 -15.39 -2.42 -16.57
C VAL A 136 -16.65 -1.60 -16.39
N SER A 137 -16.92 -1.14 -15.17
CA SER A 137 -18.10 -0.31 -14.86
C SER A 137 -18.18 0.94 -15.73
N SER A 138 -17.09 1.70 -15.81
CA SER A 138 -17.06 2.93 -16.62
C SER A 138 -17.14 2.66 -18.11
N SER A 139 -16.73 1.48 -18.60
CA SER A 139 -16.83 1.13 -20.01
C SER A 139 -18.23 0.67 -20.42
N ILE A 140 -19.05 0.16 -19.49
CA ILE A 140 -20.41 -0.34 -19.81
C ILE A 140 -21.27 0.73 -20.49
N PRO A 141 -21.44 1.96 -19.95
CA PRO A 141 -22.19 2.99 -20.64
C PRO A 141 -21.62 3.32 -22.02
N SER A 142 -20.28 3.41 -22.12
CA SER A 142 -19.57 3.68 -23.38
C SER A 142 -19.78 2.58 -24.43
N LEU A 143 -20.05 1.33 -24.05
CA LEU A 143 -20.28 0.25 -25.01
C LEU A 143 -21.76 0.10 -25.38
N VAL A 144 -22.66 0.37 -24.42
CA VAL A 144 -24.11 0.18 -24.59
C VAL A 144 -24.75 1.34 -25.34
N PHE A 145 -24.35 2.59 -25.07
CA PHE A 145 -24.94 3.75 -25.73
C PHE A 145 -23.92 4.49 -26.61
N THR A 146 -24.35 4.83 -27.83
CA THR A 146 -23.53 5.60 -28.76
C THR A 146 -23.38 7.06 -28.35
N ASP A 147 -24.33 7.57 -27.59
CA ASP A 147 -24.44 8.93 -27.05
C ASP A 147 -24.22 8.97 -25.52
N ALA A 148 -23.55 7.97 -24.95
CA ALA A 148 -23.18 8.01 -23.54
C ALA A 148 -22.25 9.19 -23.26
N THR A 149 -22.63 10.03 -22.30
CA THR A 149 -21.82 11.17 -21.87
C THR A 149 -21.58 11.11 -20.37
N ILE A 150 -20.35 11.40 -19.95
CA ILE A 150 -19.98 11.50 -18.53
C ILE A 150 -20.70 12.64 -17.79
N LEU A 151 -21.30 13.56 -18.54
CA LEU A 151 -22.07 14.71 -18.02
C LEU A 151 -23.55 14.37 -17.82
N ASP A 152 -24.00 13.18 -18.23
CA ASP A 152 -25.40 12.78 -18.13
C ASP A 152 -25.79 12.46 -16.69
N SER A 153 -26.69 13.27 -16.14
CA SER A 153 -27.31 13.07 -14.83
C SER A 153 -28.75 12.57 -14.90
N THR A 154 -29.31 12.45 -16.11
CA THR A 154 -30.71 12.08 -16.33
C THR A 154 -30.89 10.59 -16.53
N ARG A 155 -29.95 9.93 -17.21
CA ARG A 155 -29.95 8.48 -17.39
C ARG A 155 -29.20 7.78 -16.23
N PRO A 156 -29.81 6.80 -15.57
CA PRO A 156 -29.20 6.15 -14.41
C PRO A 156 -27.96 5.35 -14.78
N LEU A 157 -27.94 4.69 -15.95
CA LEU A 157 -26.82 3.81 -16.32
C LEU A 157 -25.49 4.56 -16.56
N PRO A 158 -25.43 5.67 -17.34
CA PRO A 158 -24.23 6.49 -17.46
C PRO A 158 -23.75 7.06 -16.12
N PHE A 159 -24.65 7.66 -15.34
CA PHE A 159 -24.29 8.24 -14.04
C PHE A 159 -23.72 7.19 -13.08
N VAL A 160 -24.38 6.03 -12.96
CA VAL A 160 -23.95 4.96 -12.06
C VAL A 160 -22.64 4.32 -12.55
N GLY A 161 -22.54 4.04 -13.85
CA GLY A 161 -21.39 3.36 -14.44
C GLY A 161 -20.12 4.21 -14.45
N TYR A 162 -20.23 5.49 -14.77
CA TYR A 162 -19.09 6.42 -14.81
C TYR A 162 -18.67 6.92 -13.43
N TRP A 163 -19.61 7.22 -12.53
CA TRP A 163 -19.30 7.91 -11.28
C TRP A 163 -19.53 7.07 -10.04
N VAL A 164 -20.76 6.60 -9.81
CA VAL A 164 -21.16 5.99 -8.54
C VAL A 164 -20.34 4.74 -8.26
N VAL A 165 -20.32 3.77 -9.17
CA VAL A 165 -19.61 2.51 -8.97
C VAL A 165 -18.10 2.74 -8.86
N PRO A 166 -17.43 3.49 -9.77
CA PRO A 166 -16.00 3.68 -9.67
C PRO A 166 -15.55 4.38 -8.39
N LEU A 167 -16.24 5.46 -7.99
CA LEU A 167 -15.88 6.22 -6.80
C LEU A 167 -16.18 5.46 -5.49
N THR A 168 -17.29 4.71 -5.44
CA THR A 168 -17.61 3.89 -4.25
C THR A 168 -16.61 2.76 -4.08
N LEU A 169 -16.24 2.05 -5.16
CA LEU A 169 -15.21 1.02 -5.11
C LEU A 169 -13.86 1.58 -4.65
N PHE A 170 -13.45 2.73 -5.19
CA PHE A 170 -12.21 3.39 -4.80
C PHE A 170 -12.21 3.80 -3.32
N ALA A 171 -13.31 4.38 -2.82
CA ALA A 171 -13.46 4.77 -1.43
C ALA A 171 -13.46 3.55 -0.48
N LEU A 172 -14.19 2.49 -0.82
CA LEU A 172 -14.21 1.25 -0.05
C LEU A 172 -12.83 0.59 0.00
N ALA A 173 -12.09 0.59 -1.11
CA ALA A 173 -10.73 0.07 -1.17
C ALA A 173 -9.77 0.88 -0.28
N ALA A 174 -9.91 2.21 -0.24
CA ALA A 174 -9.13 3.07 0.64
C ALA A 174 -9.43 2.79 2.13
N LEU A 175 -10.71 2.66 2.50
CA LEU A 175 -11.13 2.30 3.85
C LEU A 175 -10.64 0.91 4.25
N ALA A 176 -10.81 -0.09 3.39
CA ALA A 176 -10.34 -1.44 3.60
C ALA A 176 -8.82 -1.47 3.80
N SER A 177 -8.07 -0.72 2.99
CA SER A 177 -6.61 -0.57 3.14
C SER A 177 -6.26 -0.04 4.53
N HIS A 178 -6.93 1.02 4.98
CA HIS A 178 -6.68 1.62 6.29
C HIS A 178 -6.95 0.65 7.44
N ILE A 179 -8.08 -0.06 7.41
CA ILE A 179 -8.43 -1.09 8.41
C ILE A 179 -7.40 -2.20 8.43
N LEU A 180 -6.94 -2.65 7.26
CA LEU A 180 -5.93 -3.70 7.15
C LEU A 180 -4.58 -3.24 7.74
N PHE A 181 -4.18 -1.99 7.52
CA PHE A 181 -2.95 -1.45 8.10
C PHE A 181 -3.06 -1.30 9.62
N THR A 182 -4.16 -0.77 10.13
CA THR A 182 -4.33 -0.55 11.59
C THR A 182 -4.39 -1.86 12.36
N THR A 183 -5.09 -2.86 11.82
CA THR A 183 -5.14 -4.22 12.39
C THR A 183 -3.76 -4.90 12.38
N MET A 184 -2.90 -4.61 11.43
CA MET A 184 -1.53 -5.14 11.44
C MET A 184 -0.62 -4.45 12.43
N THR A 185 -0.70 -3.13 12.56
CA THR A 185 0.07 -2.43 13.59
C THR A 185 -0.31 -2.94 14.98
N SER A 186 -1.60 -3.15 15.26
CA SER A 186 -2.04 -3.71 16.54
C SER A 186 -1.69 -5.19 16.70
N ALA A 187 -1.78 -6.00 15.65
CA ALA A 187 -1.34 -7.39 15.69
C ALA A 187 0.18 -7.50 15.91
N SER A 188 0.98 -6.64 15.28
CA SER A 188 2.45 -6.64 15.38
C SER A 188 2.95 -6.32 16.80
N ASP A 189 2.23 -5.46 17.53
CA ASP A 189 2.53 -5.22 18.95
C ASP A 189 2.26 -6.47 19.81
N SER A 190 1.32 -7.33 19.40
CA SER A 190 0.97 -8.57 20.10
C SER A 190 1.80 -9.81 19.69
N VAL A 191 2.62 -9.71 18.64
CA VAL A 191 3.44 -10.84 18.13
C VAL A 191 4.62 -11.09 19.06
N ALA A 192 4.80 -12.36 19.45
CA ALA A 192 5.93 -12.80 20.24
C ALA A 192 7.24 -12.63 19.42
N ARG A 193 8.06 -11.67 19.83
CA ARG A 193 9.41 -11.43 19.31
C ARG A 193 10.30 -12.58 19.74
N LYS A 194 11.17 -13.04 18.84
CA LYS A 194 12.19 -14.05 19.13
C LYS A 194 13.51 -13.36 19.42
N THR A 195 14.16 -13.73 20.51
CA THR A 195 15.52 -13.32 20.85
C THR A 195 16.33 -14.53 21.29
N THR A 196 17.64 -14.38 21.39
CA THR A 196 18.53 -15.43 21.89
C THR A 196 19.45 -14.82 22.93
N PHE A 197 19.52 -15.44 24.10
CA PHE A 197 20.43 -15.02 25.16
C PHE A 197 21.43 -16.14 25.45
N VAL A 198 22.61 -15.76 25.94
CA VAL A 198 23.65 -16.72 26.29
C VAL A 198 23.56 -17.02 27.78
N ALA A 199 23.56 -18.30 28.14
CA ALA A 199 23.64 -18.77 29.51
C ALA A 199 24.58 -19.98 29.59
N TYR A 200 25.07 -20.28 30.79
CA TYR A 200 25.86 -21.48 31.03
C TYR A 200 25.00 -22.74 30.87
N ASP A 201 25.61 -23.85 30.47
CA ASP A 201 24.89 -25.11 30.28
C ASP A 201 24.30 -25.67 31.59
N GLU A 202 24.94 -25.37 32.72
CA GLU A 202 24.50 -25.79 34.05
C GLU A 202 23.39 -24.89 34.64
N ALA A 203 22.95 -23.86 33.92
CA ALA A 203 21.96 -22.92 34.42
C ALA A 203 20.61 -23.62 34.69
N THR A 204 20.08 -23.40 35.88
CA THR A 204 18.76 -23.92 36.28
C THR A 204 17.64 -23.21 35.52
N ILE A 205 16.46 -23.83 35.47
CA ILE A 205 15.29 -23.28 34.76
C ILE A 205 14.96 -21.86 35.27
N ASP A 206 15.02 -21.64 36.58
CA ASP A 206 14.73 -20.33 37.19
C ASP A 206 15.77 -19.28 36.80
N GLU A 207 17.06 -19.64 36.73
CA GLU A 207 18.13 -18.77 36.27
C GLU A 207 17.99 -18.45 34.77
N LEU A 208 17.60 -19.42 33.94
CA LEU A 208 17.31 -19.19 32.52
C LEU A 208 16.15 -18.20 32.34
N TYR A 209 15.08 -18.34 33.13
CA TYR A 209 13.96 -17.39 33.10
C TYR A 209 14.37 -16.00 33.58
N TYR A 210 15.20 -15.91 34.62
CA TYR A 210 15.73 -14.64 35.11
C TYR A 210 16.60 -13.93 34.06
N LEU A 211 17.54 -14.65 33.45
CA LEU A 211 18.43 -14.13 32.42
C LEU A 211 17.66 -13.71 31.15
N ALA A 212 16.65 -14.48 30.75
CA ALA A 212 15.75 -14.09 29.67
C ALA A 212 15.02 -12.78 29.99
N HIS A 213 14.55 -12.61 31.22
CA HIS A 213 13.85 -11.39 31.66
C HIS A 213 14.78 -10.17 31.65
N GLU A 214 16.00 -10.30 32.18
CA GLU A 214 17.05 -9.26 32.15
C GLU A 214 17.41 -8.87 30.71
N HIS A 215 17.63 -9.86 29.85
CA HIS A 215 18.00 -9.64 28.45
C HIS A 215 16.90 -8.89 27.69
N VAL A 216 15.67 -9.37 27.80
CA VAL A 216 14.50 -8.77 27.14
C VAL A 216 14.24 -7.35 27.68
N LYS A 217 14.38 -7.13 28.98
CA LYS A 217 14.20 -5.79 29.59
C LYS A 217 15.20 -4.78 29.04
N ARG A 218 16.44 -5.19 28.79
CA ARG A 218 17.47 -4.35 28.15
C ARG A 218 17.15 -4.08 26.69
N GLU A 219 16.62 -5.07 25.97
CA GLU A 219 16.26 -4.97 24.55
C GLU A 219 15.06 -4.03 24.29
N VAL A 220 14.09 -4.00 25.21
CA VAL A 220 12.81 -3.28 25.05
C VAL A 220 12.89 -1.78 25.36
N GLY A 221 13.83 -1.37 26.22
CA GLY A 221 14.07 0.04 26.58
C GLY A 221 13.06 0.63 27.58
N ALA A 222 13.34 1.83 28.09
CA ALA A 222 12.68 2.39 29.28
C ALA A 222 11.17 2.77 29.13
N GLY A 223 10.64 2.82 27.91
CA GLY A 223 9.27 3.25 27.61
C GLY A 223 8.25 2.14 27.36
N LYS A 224 8.68 0.87 27.30
CA LYS A 224 7.84 -0.28 26.97
C LYS A 224 8.05 -1.41 27.99
N GLU A 225 7.04 -2.25 28.16
CA GLU A 225 7.07 -3.39 29.08
C GLU A 225 7.01 -4.70 28.28
N ALA A 226 7.91 -5.64 28.59
CA ALA A 226 7.85 -6.98 28.05
C ALA A 226 6.95 -7.88 28.89
N TYR A 227 6.16 -8.73 28.24
CA TYR A 227 5.26 -9.67 28.89
C TYR A 227 5.22 -11.01 28.12
N ASP A 228 4.67 -12.06 28.75
CA ASP A 228 4.57 -13.41 28.15
C ASP A 228 5.93 -13.96 27.69
N ILE A 229 6.97 -13.80 28.55
CA ILE A 229 8.34 -14.25 28.27
C ILE A 229 8.41 -15.77 28.44
N LYS A 230 8.88 -16.47 27.42
CA LYS A 230 9.08 -17.92 27.42
C LYS A 230 10.48 -18.25 26.94
N VAL A 231 11.14 -19.16 27.65
CA VAL A 231 12.43 -19.74 27.25
C VAL A 231 12.17 -21.04 26.48
N GLY A 232 12.83 -21.21 25.33
CA GLY A 232 12.71 -22.42 24.52
C GLY A 232 13.53 -23.58 25.10
N GLY A 233 13.11 -24.81 24.78
CA GLY A 233 13.58 -26.01 25.49
C GLY A 233 14.97 -26.54 25.12
N LEU A 234 15.67 -25.96 24.14
CA LEU A 234 16.98 -26.47 23.71
C LEU A 234 17.97 -25.34 23.42
N GLY A 235 19.04 -25.24 24.21
CA GLY A 235 20.17 -24.35 23.96
C GLY A 235 21.11 -24.93 22.90
N THR A 236 21.62 -24.07 22.01
CA THR A 236 22.63 -24.46 21.00
C THR A 236 24.03 -24.09 21.51
N PRO A 237 25.02 -25.01 21.51
CA PRO A 237 26.37 -24.72 21.98
C PRO A 237 27.06 -23.66 21.11
N LEU A 238 27.88 -22.81 21.75
CA LEU A 238 28.66 -21.80 21.04
C LEU A 238 29.93 -22.42 20.44
N VAL A 239 30.26 -22.01 19.21
CA VAL A 239 31.44 -22.53 18.50
C VAL A 239 32.71 -22.14 19.28
N GLY A 240 33.39 -23.14 19.85
CA GLY A 240 34.64 -22.96 20.62
C GLY A 240 34.47 -22.79 22.13
N ASP A 241 33.25 -22.87 22.67
CA ASP A 241 32.98 -22.86 24.11
C ASP A 241 31.74 -23.72 24.43
N ASP A 242 31.98 -24.96 24.84
CA ASP A 242 30.91 -25.91 25.21
C ASP A 242 30.28 -25.60 26.58
N SER A 243 30.88 -24.70 27.37
CA SER A 243 30.34 -24.33 28.69
C SER A 243 29.14 -23.39 28.60
N ARG A 244 28.90 -22.79 27.42
CA ARG A 244 27.86 -21.78 27.17
C ARG A 244 26.98 -22.17 26.00
N LYS A 245 25.67 -21.97 26.18
CA LYS A 245 24.66 -22.23 25.16
C LYS A 245 23.87 -20.96 24.86
N SER A 246 23.52 -20.78 23.58
CA SER A 246 22.53 -19.80 23.16
C SER A 246 21.13 -20.39 23.32
N TRP A 247 20.34 -19.77 24.19
CA TRP A 247 18.96 -20.18 24.47
C TRP A 247 17.98 -19.28 23.72
N PRO A 248 17.04 -19.86 22.96
CA PRO A 248 15.98 -19.09 22.34
C PRO A 248 14.98 -18.60 23.39
N ALA A 249 14.52 -17.36 23.27
CA ALA A 249 13.44 -16.80 24.07
C ALA A 249 12.41 -16.11 23.18
N THR A 250 11.14 -16.13 23.60
CA THR A 250 10.08 -15.35 23.00
C THR A 250 9.45 -14.41 24.00
N TYR A 251 9.13 -13.19 23.58
CA TYR A 251 8.49 -12.19 24.44
C TYR A 251 7.54 -11.28 23.65
N LYS A 252 6.52 -10.73 24.28
CA LYS A 252 5.63 -9.70 23.70
C LYS A 252 5.90 -8.36 24.35
N VAL A 253 5.52 -7.27 23.68
CA VAL A 253 5.81 -5.91 24.15
C VAL A 253 4.52 -5.11 24.19
N ARG A 254 4.31 -4.36 25.27
CA ARG A 254 3.20 -3.40 25.40
C ARG A 254 3.72 -2.05 25.89
N GLU A 255 2.92 -1.01 25.73
CA GLU A 255 3.20 0.27 26.37
C GLU A 255 3.11 0.13 27.89
N ARG A 256 4.03 0.78 28.60
CA ARG A 256 4.06 0.76 30.06
C ARG A 256 2.95 1.69 30.57
N THR A 257 1.88 1.11 31.12
CA THR A 257 0.82 1.88 31.77
C THR A 257 1.45 2.70 32.91
N ARG A 258 1.39 4.04 32.82
CA ARG A 258 1.66 4.92 33.96
C ARG A 258 0.51 4.76 34.95
N SER A 259 0.70 3.95 35.99
CA SER A 259 -0.09 4.05 37.23
C SER A 259 0.47 5.14 38.12
#